data_AF-A0AAW5B3H4-F1
#
_entry.id   AF-A0AAW5B3H4-F1
#
_cell.length_a   1.000
_cell.length_b   1.000
_cell.length_c   1.000
_cell.angle_alpha   90.00
_cell.angle_beta   90.00
_cell.angle_gamma   90.00
#
_symmetry.space_group_name_H-M   'P 1'
#
loop_
_entity.id
_entity.type
_entity.pdbx_description
1 polymer ?
#
loop_
_entity_poly.entity_id
_entity_poly.type
_entity_poly.pdbx_seq_one_letter_code
_entity_poly.pdbx_strand_id
1 'polypeptide(L)'
;MVKKFAASLLALSIVVGSVAIPNAAEAASVSAYYSGSFKTAWEKSKSSYDNAGTLSYGYNTAWINEDNAHGYHSKNDHYASVSNGNGSFTSGNKGAGKVAKIEVRHKGSSIRYSMNY
;
A
#
# COMPACT_ATOMS: atom_id res chain seq x y z
N MET A 1 11.98 -62.81 -51.51
CA MET A 1 12.37 -62.78 -50.09
C MET A 1 11.60 -61.64 -49.43
N VAL A 2 10.73 -61.94 -48.46
CA VAL A 2 9.80 -61.00 -47.80
C VAL A 2 10.47 -60.40 -46.56
N LYS A 3 10.25 -59.11 -46.24
CA LYS A 3 10.15 -58.53 -44.87
C LYS A 3 9.85 -57.02 -44.99
N LYS A 4 8.59 -56.56 -44.80
CA LYS A 4 7.80 -56.32 -43.57
C LYS A 4 7.81 -54.83 -43.17
N PHE A 5 6.62 -54.22 -43.23
CA PHE A 5 6.27 -52.89 -42.72
C PHE A 5 6.46 -52.77 -41.21
N ALA A 6 6.84 -51.58 -40.72
CA ALA A 6 6.55 -51.16 -39.36
C ALA A 6 6.38 -49.63 -39.31
N ALA A 7 5.16 -49.21 -38.97
CA ALA A 7 4.82 -47.84 -38.60
C ALA A 7 5.29 -47.56 -37.17
N SER A 8 5.92 -46.41 -36.92
CA SER A 8 6.17 -45.92 -35.57
C SER A 8 5.28 -44.71 -35.29
N LEU A 9 4.25 -44.98 -34.51
CA LEU A 9 3.35 -44.01 -33.88
C LEU A 9 4.14 -43.34 -32.73
N LEU A 10 4.53 -42.07 -32.87
CA LEU A 10 5.15 -41.34 -31.76
C LEU A 10 4.02 -40.71 -30.92
N ALA A 11 3.83 -41.25 -29.72
CA ALA A 11 2.81 -40.80 -28.79
C ALA A 11 3.11 -39.41 -28.21
N LEU A 12 2.09 -38.57 -28.20
CA LEU A 12 2.01 -37.24 -27.62
C LEU A 12 1.95 -37.32 -26.09
N SER A 13 2.81 -36.61 -25.37
CA SER A 13 2.61 -36.33 -23.94
C SER A 13 2.96 -34.87 -23.63
N ILE A 14 1.96 -33.98 -23.77
CA ILE A 14 2.03 -32.62 -23.26
C ILE A 14 1.80 -32.71 -21.75
N VAL A 15 2.87 -32.60 -20.97
CA VAL A 15 2.79 -32.41 -19.53
C VAL A 15 2.37 -30.96 -19.29
N VAL A 16 1.06 -30.72 -19.10
CA VAL A 16 0.57 -29.44 -18.59
C VAL A 16 0.82 -29.44 -17.09
N GLY A 17 2.00 -28.97 -16.69
CA GLY A 17 2.28 -28.67 -15.28
C GLY A 17 1.43 -27.47 -14.86
N SER A 18 0.54 -27.68 -13.89
CA SER A 18 -0.22 -26.61 -13.25
C SER A 18 0.74 -25.67 -12.54
N VAL A 19 1.06 -24.53 -13.17
CA VAL A 19 1.75 -23.44 -12.50
C VAL A 19 0.79 -22.87 -11.48
N ALA A 20 1.02 -23.15 -10.20
CA ALA A 20 0.33 -22.46 -9.12
C ALA A 20 0.73 -20.98 -9.18
N ILE A 21 -0.18 -20.13 -9.65
CA ILE A 21 -0.02 -18.69 -9.54
C ILE A 21 -0.29 -18.35 -8.07
N PRO A 22 0.69 -17.86 -7.30
CA PRO A 22 0.41 -17.43 -5.93
C PRO A 22 -0.58 -16.26 -5.99
N ASN A 23 -1.71 -16.41 -5.29
CA ASN A 23 -2.64 -15.32 -5.06
C ASN A 23 -1.90 -14.23 -4.25
N ALA A 24 -1.65 -13.07 -4.84
CA ALA A 24 -1.20 -11.91 -4.08
C ALA A 24 -2.34 -11.53 -3.13
N ALA A 25 -2.09 -11.58 -1.82
CA ALA A 25 -3.01 -10.99 -0.85
C ALA A 25 -3.02 -9.47 -1.09
N GLU A 26 -4.17 -8.91 -1.46
CA GLU A 26 -4.32 -7.46 -1.52
C GLU A 26 -4.30 -6.89 -0.10
N ALA A 27 -3.34 -6.00 0.18
CA ALA A 27 -3.31 -5.27 1.44
C ALA A 27 -4.56 -4.38 1.53
N ALA A 28 -5.23 -4.40 2.67
CA ALA A 28 -6.31 -3.47 2.94
C ALA A 28 -5.73 -2.06 3.06
N SER A 29 -6.54 -1.05 2.77
CA SER A 29 -6.11 0.33 2.96
C SER A 29 -7.21 1.21 3.50
N VAL A 30 -6.83 2.25 4.23
CA VAL A 30 -7.68 3.38 4.54
C VAL A 30 -7.03 4.61 3.92
N SER A 31 -7.81 5.39 3.17
CA SER A 31 -7.33 6.62 2.54
C SER A 31 -8.32 7.75 2.69
N ALA A 32 -7.81 8.96 2.57
CA ALA A 32 -8.58 10.19 2.53
C ALA A 32 -7.84 11.29 1.77
N TYR A 33 -8.60 12.33 1.43
CA TYR A 33 -8.10 13.55 0.84
C TYR A 33 -8.41 14.71 1.79
N TYR A 34 -7.52 15.68 1.82
CA TYR A 34 -7.79 16.97 2.43
C TYR A 34 -7.49 18.07 1.42
N SER A 35 -8.48 18.92 1.21
CA SER A 35 -8.33 20.17 0.48
C SER A 35 -8.79 21.31 1.38
N GLY A 36 -7.90 22.28 1.64
CA GLY A 36 -8.22 23.33 2.59
C GLY A 36 -7.08 24.33 2.82
N SER A 37 -7.21 25.06 3.93
CA SER A 37 -6.28 26.13 4.28
C SER A 37 -5.14 25.61 5.16
N PHE A 38 -3.91 25.73 4.66
CA PHE A 38 -2.68 25.34 5.35
C PHE A 38 -2.00 26.54 6.04
N LYS A 39 -2.75 27.19 6.94
CA LYS A 39 -2.29 28.42 7.62
C LYS A 39 -1.87 28.19 9.06
N THR A 40 -2.55 27.29 9.76
CA THR A 40 -2.33 26.98 11.18
C THR A 40 -2.20 25.48 11.35
N ALA A 41 -1.49 25.05 12.39
CA ALA A 41 -1.35 23.62 12.66
C ALA A 41 -2.69 22.98 13.04
N TRP A 42 -2.91 21.73 12.63
CA TRP A 42 -4.10 20.92 12.95
C TRP A 42 -3.84 19.43 12.70
N GLU A 43 -4.67 18.56 13.27
CA GLU A 43 -4.67 17.11 13.01
C GLU A 43 -6.11 16.58 12.90
N LYS A 44 -6.31 15.54 12.08
CA LYS A 44 -7.55 14.78 11.93
C LYS A 44 -7.24 13.30 11.87
N SER A 45 -8.17 12.46 12.33
CA SER A 45 -8.02 11.01 12.32
C SER A 45 -9.20 10.30 11.68
N LYS A 46 -8.93 9.11 11.14
CA LYS A 46 -9.91 8.21 10.54
C LYS A 46 -9.58 6.77 10.91
N SER A 47 -10.58 6.02 11.38
CA SER A 47 -10.42 4.59 11.67
C SER A 47 -10.28 3.77 10.39
N SER A 48 -9.54 2.67 10.47
CA SER A 48 -9.58 1.61 9.46
C SER A 48 -10.97 0.98 9.39
N TYR A 49 -11.28 0.29 8.29
CA TYR A 49 -12.60 -0.30 8.07
C TYR A 49 -12.93 -1.42 9.06
N ASP A 50 -11.92 -2.14 9.51
CA ASP A 50 -12.03 -3.19 10.54
C ASP A 50 -11.96 -2.65 11.98
N ASN A 51 -11.88 -1.33 12.14
CA ASN A 51 -11.71 -0.62 13.42
C ASN A 51 -10.48 -1.06 14.24
N ALA A 52 -9.51 -1.74 13.62
CA ALA A 52 -8.30 -2.20 14.27
C ALA A 52 -7.13 -1.22 14.11
N GLY A 53 -7.31 -0.13 13.38
CA GLY A 53 -6.30 0.87 13.09
C GLY A 53 -6.84 2.29 12.96
N THR A 54 -5.91 3.23 12.89
CA THR A 54 -6.18 4.67 12.81
C THR A 54 -5.16 5.31 11.88
N LEU A 55 -5.67 6.14 10.97
CA LEU A 55 -4.89 7.01 10.11
C LEU A 55 -5.12 8.45 10.57
N SER A 56 -4.08 9.08 11.11
CA SER A 56 -4.06 10.53 11.36
C SER A 56 -3.33 11.25 10.24
N TYR A 57 -3.84 12.43 9.90
CA TYR A 57 -3.18 13.40 9.04
C TYR A 57 -3.28 14.78 9.64
N GLY A 58 -2.18 15.51 9.62
CA GLY A 58 -2.11 16.87 10.12
C GLY A 58 -1.19 17.76 9.30
N TYR A 59 -1.35 19.06 9.51
CA TYR A 59 -0.44 20.08 9.04
C TYR A 59 0.29 20.68 10.22
N ASN A 60 1.62 20.78 10.16
CA ASN A 60 2.43 21.37 11.22
C ASN A 60 3.27 22.53 10.67
N THR A 61 3.22 23.70 11.31
CA THR A 61 3.93 24.91 10.87
C THR A 61 5.28 25.13 11.56
N ALA A 62 5.72 24.20 12.42
CA ALA A 62 6.86 24.45 13.30
C ALA A 62 8.22 24.57 12.58
N TRP A 63 8.43 23.83 11.48
CA TRP A 63 9.72 23.81 10.79
C TRP A 63 9.58 24.12 9.32
N ILE A 64 9.01 23.18 8.58
CA ILE A 64 9.03 23.23 7.13
C ILE A 64 7.66 23.41 6.51
N ASN A 65 6.62 23.62 7.32
CA ASN A 65 5.23 23.41 6.92
C ASN A 65 5.07 21.95 6.47
N GLU A 66 4.77 21.06 7.40
CA GLU A 66 4.82 19.61 7.21
C GLU A 66 3.43 19.06 6.99
N ASP A 67 3.30 18.23 5.97
CA ASP A 67 2.25 17.22 5.90
C ASP A 67 2.72 16.03 6.75
N ASN A 68 2.01 15.75 7.85
CA ASN A 68 2.30 14.63 8.72
C ASN A 68 1.19 13.58 8.57
N ALA A 69 1.55 12.33 8.22
CA ALA A 69 0.63 11.20 8.34
C ALA A 69 1.16 10.12 9.29
N HIS A 70 0.28 9.67 10.17
CA HIS A 70 0.53 8.61 11.13
C HIS A 70 -0.47 7.47 10.93
N GLY A 71 0.03 6.27 10.66
CA GLY A 71 -0.77 5.05 10.60
C GLY A 71 -0.50 4.19 11.84
N TYR A 72 -1.55 3.65 12.44
CA TYR A 72 -1.47 2.61 13.46
C TYR A 72 -2.40 1.47 13.06
N HIS A 73 -1.94 0.23 13.16
CA HIS A 73 -2.78 -0.95 13.03
C HIS A 73 -2.42 -1.99 14.09
N SER A 74 -3.41 -2.49 14.82
CA SER A 74 -3.20 -3.39 15.96
C SER A 74 -2.91 -4.84 15.57
N LYS A 75 -3.26 -5.26 14.35
CA LYS A 75 -3.21 -6.67 13.92
C LYS A 75 -2.24 -6.96 12.78
N ASN A 76 -1.94 -5.95 11.97
CA ASN A 76 -1.24 -6.13 10.71
C ASN A 76 -0.06 -5.17 10.59
N ASP A 77 0.92 -5.61 9.81
CA ASP A 77 2.03 -4.79 9.38
C ASP A 77 1.54 -3.74 8.39
N HIS A 78 1.99 -2.51 8.55
CA HIS A 78 1.40 -1.37 7.85
C HIS A 78 2.42 -0.26 7.56
N TYR A 79 2.07 0.62 6.63
CA TYR A 79 2.80 1.84 6.36
C TYR A 79 1.85 2.98 6.02
N ALA A 80 2.23 4.20 6.43
CA ALA A 80 1.56 5.44 6.07
C ALA A 80 2.17 6.04 4.78
N SER A 81 1.36 6.79 4.03
CA SER A 81 1.79 7.54 2.86
C SER A 81 1.13 8.91 2.78
N VAL A 82 1.84 9.83 2.13
CA VAL A 82 1.37 11.20 1.81
C VAL A 82 1.69 11.46 0.34
N SER A 83 0.75 12.06 -0.39
CA SER A 83 0.99 12.61 -1.72
C SER A 83 0.52 14.06 -1.76
N ASN A 84 1.42 14.93 -2.17
CA ASN A 84 1.21 16.37 -2.28
C ASN A 84 1.86 16.90 -3.57
N GLY A 85 1.92 18.22 -3.74
CA GLY A 85 2.53 18.84 -4.92
C GLY A 85 4.04 18.64 -5.07
N ASN A 86 4.72 18.00 -4.11
CA ASN A 86 6.12 17.56 -4.22
C ASN A 86 6.26 16.08 -4.64
N GLY A 87 5.16 15.34 -4.76
CA GLY A 87 5.18 13.92 -5.13
C GLY A 87 4.55 13.03 -4.07
N SER A 88 4.87 11.75 -4.13
CA SER A 88 4.34 10.70 -3.25
C SER A 88 5.45 10.11 -2.39
N PHE A 89 5.16 9.96 -1.10
CA PHE A 89 6.12 9.53 -0.09
C PHE A 89 5.49 8.47 0.80
N THR A 90 6.29 7.51 1.24
CA THR A 90 5.88 6.43 2.14
C THR A 90 6.80 6.35 3.35
N SER A 91 6.22 6.02 4.50
CA SER A 91 6.98 5.58 5.66
C SER A 91 7.54 4.17 5.42
N GLY A 92 8.51 3.77 6.23
CA GLY A 92 8.90 2.37 6.33
C GLY A 92 7.79 1.52 6.97
N ASN A 93 7.69 0.26 6.54
CA ASN A 93 6.74 -0.69 7.11
C ASN A 93 6.97 -0.85 8.62
N LYS A 94 5.88 -0.90 9.38
CA LYS A 94 5.86 -1.12 10.82
C LYS A 94 4.99 -2.31 11.16
N GLY A 95 5.50 -3.12 12.07
CA GLY A 95 4.75 -4.24 12.60
C GLY A 95 3.48 -3.83 13.33
N ALA A 96 2.56 -4.78 13.48
CA ALA A 96 1.35 -4.62 14.28
C ALA A 96 1.63 -3.98 15.67
N GLY A 97 0.74 -3.08 16.09
CA GLY A 97 0.84 -2.37 17.37
C GLY A 97 1.86 -1.23 17.41
N LYS A 98 2.54 -0.93 16.30
CA LYS A 98 3.47 0.22 16.18
C LYS A 98 2.83 1.33 15.35
N VAL A 99 3.42 2.52 15.40
CA VAL A 99 2.98 3.67 14.59
C VAL A 99 3.93 3.86 13.41
N ALA A 100 3.42 3.77 12.19
CA ALA A 100 4.09 4.19 10.97
C ALA A 100 3.95 5.72 10.80
N LYS A 101 5.07 6.43 10.70
CA LYS A 101 5.09 7.90 10.65
C LYS A 101 5.80 8.41 9.42
N ILE A 102 5.25 9.45 8.81
CA ILE A 102 5.88 10.19 7.73
C ILE A 102 5.58 11.69 7.85
N GLU A 103 6.63 12.50 7.66
CA GLU A 103 6.57 13.96 7.69
C GLU A 103 7.29 14.46 6.44
N VAL A 104 6.59 15.26 5.63
CA VAL A 104 7.13 15.78 4.37
C VAL A 104 6.80 17.24 4.19
N ARG A 105 7.65 17.95 3.45
CA ARG A 105 7.41 19.35 3.06
C ARG A 105 6.06 19.48 2.34
N HIS A 106 5.18 20.30 2.89
CA HIS A 106 3.88 20.62 2.31
C HIS A 106 4.02 21.35 0.97
N LYS A 107 3.17 20.98 0.01
CA LYS A 107 2.99 21.71 -1.24
C LYS A 107 1.64 21.42 -1.87
N GLY A 108 1.02 22.48 -2.40
CA GLY A 108 -0.28 22.37 -3.09
C GLY A 108 -1.44 22.42 -2.11
N SER A 109 -2.66 22.42 -2.65
CA SER A 109 -3.89 22.62 -1.86
C SER A 109 -4.68 21.34 -1.62
N SER A 110 -4.28 20.23 -2.25
CA SER A 110 -4.96 18.93 -2.17
C SER A 110 -3.95 17.86 -1.80
N ILE A 111 -4.18 17.20 -0.68
CA ILE A 111 -3.27 16.23 -0.08
C ILE A 111 -4.00 14.90 0.04
N ARG A 112 -3.39 13.86 -0.51
CA ARG A 112 -3.84 12.48 -0.32
C ARG A 112 -3.01 11.83 0.75
N TYR A 113 -3.64 11.11 1.66
CA TYR A 113 -2.95 10.35 2.70
C TYR A 113 -3.61 8.99 2.87
N SER A 114 -2.81 7.98 3.22
CA SER A 114 -3.32 6.62 3.43
C SER A 114 -2.48 5.80 4.40
N MET A 115 -3.08 4.73 4.91
CA MET A 115 -2.40 3.63 5.56
C MET A 115 -2.78 2.34 4.84
N ASN A 116 -1.78 1.55 4.45
CA ASN A 116 -1.96 0.19 3.91
C ASN A 116 -1.58 -0.80 5.01
N TYR A 117 -2.39 -1.84 5.22
CA TYR A 117 -2.32 -2.79 6.33
C TYR A 117 -2.93 -4.15 5.95
#